data_AF-A0A0N4X9L3-F1
#
_entry.id   AF-A0A0N4X9L3-F1
#
_cell.length_a   1.000
_cell.length_b   1.000
_cell.length_c   1.000
_cell.angle_alpha   90.00
_cell.angle_beta   90.00
_cell.angle_gamma   90.00
#
_symmetry.space_group_name_H-M   'P 1'
#
loop_
_entity.id
_entity.type
_entity.pdbx_description
1 polymer ?
#
loop_
_entity_poly.entity_id
_entity_poly.type
_entity_poly.pdbx_seq_one_letter_code
_entity_poly.pdbx_strand_id
1 'polypeptide(L)'
;MLHCYSHWLWSLLFSFVYRYYILGHSAPKTRTVVIIIILLYIPSFFQFVIFCFASDDVTEVKNSIVKKLGYDVGKECVSGHLNIFDWKIMFTILHMTLPITPVYTAILILRRMTMAKLRAERVMSENSKHLHAQLLKALTVQACLPIFFVFAVITYTVGQLGFYNHPLLEYATFLLGSFIPMLSPLTSFYFVRPYRLWIRNRLLCMYRKTSSQSVSRITTLYGSQETSKGF
;
A
#
# COMPACT_ATOMS: atom_id res chain seq x y z
N MET A 1 -1.46 -3.85 -11.04
CA MET A 1 -1.28 -2.85 -9.96
C MET A 1 -2.59 -2.22 -9.51
N LEU A 2 -3.44 -1.70 -10.43
CA LEU A 2 -4.70 -1.06 -10.06
C LEU A 2 -5.60 -1.94 -9.18
N HIS A 3 -5.88 -3.20 -9.54
CA HIS A 3 -6.74 -4.09 -8.74
C HIS A 3 -6.29 -4.22 -7.27
N CYS A 4 -4.97 -4.20 -7.02
CA CYS A 4 -4.40 -4.30 -5.69
C CYS A 4 -4.81 -3.11 -4.82
N TYR A 5 -4.96 -1.93 -5.42
CA TYR A 5 -5.39 -0.73 -4.72
C TYR A 5 -6.84 -0.82 -4.24
N SER A 6 -7.78 -1.20 -5.12
CA SER A 6 -9.17 -1.45 -4.72
C SER A 6 -9.26 -2.51 -3.63
N HIS A 7 -8.56 -3.63 -3.82
CA HIS A 7 -8.56 -4.70 -2.83
C HIS A 7 -7.98 -4.25 -1.48
N TRP A 8 -6.90 -3.46 -1.51
CA TRP A 8 -6.29 -2.88 -0.32
C TRP A 8 -7.25 -1.94 0.42
N LEU A 9 -7.99 -1.10 -0.31
CA LEU A 9 -8.99 -0.18 0.27
C LEU A 9 -10.12 -0.95 0.99
N TRP A 10 -10.67 -1.98 0.34
CA TRP A 10 -11.72 -2.84 0.94
C TRP A 10 -11.20 -3.63 2.15
N SER A 11 -9.98 -4.16 2.05
CA SER A 11 -9.32 -4.88 3.15
C SER A 11 -9.06 -3.98 4.36
N LEU A 12 -8.72 -2.71 4.10
CA LEU A 12 -8.55 -1.70 5.15
C LEU A 12 -9.87 -1.42 5.86
N LEU A 13 -10.96 -1.21 5.13
CA LEU A 13 -12.29 -1.03 5.71
C LEU A 13 -12.69 -2.22 6.58
N PHE A 14 -12.56 -3.44 6.05
CA PHE A 14 -12.87 -4.66 6.78
C PHE A 14 -12.07 -4.77 8.08
N SER A 15 -10.79 -4.36 8.07
CA SER A 15 -9.94 -4.34 9.27
C SER A 15 -10.49 -3.42 10.38
N PHE A 16 -11.11 -2.29 10.03
CA PHE A 16 -11.77 -1.42 11.01
C PHE A 16 -13.08 -2.03 11.52
N VAL A 17 -13.89 -2.60 10.63
CA VAL A 17 -15.16 -3.28 11.00
C VAL A 17 -14.90 -4.44 11.96
N TYR A 18 -13.93 -5.30 11.64
CA TYR A 18 -13.55 -6.45 12.44
C TYR A 18 -13.12 -6.05 13.86
N ARG A 19 -12.36 -4.96 14.00
CA ARG A 19 -11.94 -4.44 15.31
C ARG A 19 -13.09 -3.90 16.12
N TYR A 20 -13.97 -3.13 15.48
CA TYR A 20 -15.17 -2.63 16.14
C TYR A 20 -16.06 -3.79 16.62
N TYR A 21 -16.16 -4.87 15.84
CA TYR A 21 -16.93 -6.07 16.19
C TYR A 21 -16.39 -6.78 17.43
N ILE A 22 -15.08 -7.05 17.50
CA ILE A 22 -14.44 -7.75 18.63
C ILE A 22 -14.58 -6.99 19.96
N LEU A 23 -14.69 -5.66 19.92
CA LEU A 23 -14.89 -4.88 21.14
C LEU A 23 -16.28 -5.09 21.76
N GLY A 24 -17.25 -5.70 21.07
CA GLY A 24 -18.57 -5.99 21.62
C GLY A 24 -18.97 -7.45 21.63
N HIS A 25 -18.22 -8.31 20.93
CA HIS A 25 -18.57 -9.70 20.70
C HIS A 25 -17.31 -10.57 20.80
N SER A 26 -17.51 -11.85 21.05
CA SER A 26 -16.43 -12.83 20.95
C SER A 26 -15.83 -12.84 19.54
N ALA A 27 -14.52 -13.13 19.46
CA ALA A 27 -13.83 -13.15 18.18
C ALA A 27 -14.48 -14.16 17.23
N PRO A 28 -14.81 -13.76 15.98
CA PRO A 28 -15.44 -14.66 15.03
C PRO A 28 -14.47 -15.78 14.64
N LYS A 29 -15.01 -16.94 14.28
CA LYS A 29 -14.22 -18.10 13.86
C LYS A 29 -13.33 -17.75 12.66
N THR A 30 -12.10 -18.27 12.64
CA THR A 30 -11.12 -18.03 11.56
C THR A 30 -11.68 -18.37 10.18
N ARG A 31 -12.47 -19.45 10.06
CA ARG A 31 -13.12 -19.85 8.79
C ARG A 31 -14.04 -18.76 8.25
N THR A 32 -14.83 -18.12 9.10
CA THR A 32 -15.74 -17.03 8.70
C THR A 32 -14.96 -15.83 8.19
N VAL A 33 -13.87 -15.45 8.86
CA VAL A 33 -13.01 -14.34 8.42
C VAL A 33 -12.37 -14.64 7.07
N VAL A 34 -11.87 -15.86 6.86
CA VAL A 34 -11.28 -16.28 5.57
C VAL A 34 -12.31 -16.22 4.45
N ILE A 35 -13.53 -16.70 4.68
CA ILE A 35 -14.61 -16.63 3.69
C ILE A 35 -14.91 -15.17 3.32
N ILE A 36 -15.00 -14.27 4.29
CA ILE A 36 -15.26 -12.84 4.03
C ILE A 36 -14.12 -12.22 3.21
N ILE A 37 -12.85 -12.53 3.53
CA ILE A 37 -11.70 -12.02 2.78
C ILE A 37 -11.74 -12.51 1.32
N ILE A 38 -12.07 -13.79 1.11
CA ILE A 38 -12.22 -14.35 -0.25
C ILE A 38 -13.34 -13.64 -0.99
N LEU A 39 -14.50 -13.44 -0.36
CA LEU A 39 -15.63 -12.73 -0.97
C LEU A 39 -15.28 -11.27 -1.32
N LEU A 40 -14.54 -10.58 -0.46
CA LEU A 40 -14.06 -9.21 -0.73
C LEU A 40 -13.02 -9.14 -1.86
N TYR A 41 -12.33 -10.24 -2.16
CA TYR A 41 -11.36 -10.30 -3.26
C TYR A 41 -12.04 -10.45 -4.63
N ILE A 42 -13.20 -11.12 -4.70
CA ILE A 42 -13.89 -11.44 -5.97
C ILE A 42 -14.07 -10.22 -6.89
N PRO A 43 -14.60 -9.06 -6.43
CA PRO A 43 -14.79 -7.90 -7.31
C PRO A 43 -13.47 -7.35 -7.87
N SER A 44 -12.42 -7.34 -7.04
CA SER A 44 -11.10 -6.86 -7.45
C SER A 44 -10.44 -7.82 -8.44
N PHE A 45 -10.61 -9.12 -8.25
CA PHE A 45 -10.14 -10.14 -9.19
C PHE A 45 -10.88 -10.07 -10.52
N PHE A 46 -12.19 -9.92 -10.48
CA PHE A 46 -13.00 -9.75 -11.68
C PHE A 46 -12.57 -8.51 -12.49
N GLN A 47 -12.33 -7.39 -11.81
CA GLN A 47 -11.79 -6.19 -12.43
C GLN A 47 -10.41 -6.44 -13.07
N PHE A 48 -9.52 -7.18 -12.39
CA PHE A 48 -8.22 -7.54 -12.95
C PHE A 48 -8.35 -8.33 -14.26
N VAL A 49 -9.22 -9.33 -14.28
CA VAL A 49 -9.48 -10.15 -15.48
C VAL A 49 -10.01 -9.27 -16.61
N ILE A 50 -11.02 -8.42 -16.36
CA ILE A 50 -11.55 -7.49 -17.38
C ILE A 50 -10.44 -6.60 -17.95
N PHE A 51 -9.60 -6.04 -17.08
CA PHE A 51 -8.54 -5.12 -17.49
C PHE A 51 -7.48 -5.81 -18.37
N CYS A 52 -7.15 -7.09 -18.10
CA CYS A 52 -6.25 -7.87 -18.95
C CYS A 52 -6.75 -8.04 -20.39
N PHE A 53 -8.08 -8.00 -20.61
CA PHE A 53 -8.70 -8.13 -21.93
C PHE A 53 -9.24 -6.80 -22.49
N ALA A 54 -8.80 -5.67 -21.94
CA ALA A 54 -9.25 -4.33 -22.34
C ALA A 54 -8.25 -3.57 -23.23
N SER A 55 -7.05 -4.12 -23.49
CA SER A 55 -6.04 -3.43 -24.31
C SER A 55 -6.47 -3.37 -25.78
N ASP A 56 -6.30 -2.21 -26.40
CA ASP A 56 -6.54 -2.00 -27.83
C ASP A 56 -5.36 -2.48 -28.69
N ASP A 57 -5.54 -2.50 -30.02
CA ASP A 57 -4.50 -2.93 -30.94
C ASP A 57 -3.22 -2.09 -30.80
N VAL A 58 -2.07 -2.78 -30.74
CA VAL A 58 -0.76 -2.16 -30.49
C VAL A 58 -0.42 -1.13 -31.58
N THR A 59 -0.84 -1.36 -32.82
CA THR A 59 -0.55 -0.47 -33.95
C THR A 59 -1.34 0.83 -33.82
N GLU A 60 -2.62 0.74 -33.46
CA GLU A 60 -3.49 1.90 -33.26
C GLU A 60 -3.05 2.74 -32.04
N VAL A 61 -2.62 2.07 -30.97
CA VAL A 61 -2.06 2.72 -29.78
C VAL A 61 -0.77 3.46 -30.12
N LYS A 62 0.16 2.84 -30.85
CA LYS A 62 1.41 3.48 -31.30
C LYS A 62 1.14 4.71 -32.17
N ASN A 63 0.23 4.58 -33.14
CA ASN A 63 -0.16 5.69 -34.02
C ASN A 63 -0.75 6.86 -33.22
N SER A 64 -1.56 6.56 -32.20
CA SER A 64 -2.16 7.57 -31.33
C SER A 64 -1.13 8.28 -30.45
N ILE A 65 -0.12 7.56 -29.94
CA ILE A 65 0.97 8.14 -29.16
C ILE A 65 1.80 9.11 -30.01
N VAL A 66 2.22 8.67 -31.21
CA VAL A 66 2.97 9.53 -32.16
C VAL A 66 2.16 10.78 -32.51
N LYS A 67 0.86 10.62 -32.81
CA LYS A 67 -0.01 11.73 -33.22
C LYS A 67 -0.31 12.73 -32.10
N LYS A 68 -0.54 12.25 -30.86
CA LYS A 68 -0.96 13.12 -29.74
C LYS A 68 0.20 13.67 -28.93
N LEU A 69 1.27 12.89 -28.77
CA LEU A 69 2.38 13.19 -27.86
C LEU A 69 3.72 13.40 -28.58
N GLY A 70 3.83 13.02 -29.86
CA GLY A 70 5.05 13.20 -30.65
C GLY A 70 6.20 12.26 -30.27
N TYR A 71 5.94 11.22 -29.47
CA TYR A 71 6.96 10.24 -29.08
C TYR A 71 7.13 9.15 -30.15
N ASP A 72 8.38 8.85 -30.52
CA ASP A 72 8.70 7.69 -31.36
C ASP A 72 8.71 6.41 -30.51
N VAL A 73 7.66 5.60 -30.66
CA VAL A 73 7.46 4.33 -29.95
C VAL A 73 7.48 3.12 -30.89
N GLY A 74 8.05 3.27 -32.09
CA GLY A 74 8.03 2.23 -33.12
C GLY A 74 8.61 0.89 -32.65
N LYS A 75 9.74 0.95 -31.92
CA LYS A 75 10.46 -0.23 -31.40
C LYS A 75 10.02 -0.67 -29.99
N GLU A 76 9.18 0.12 -29.33
CA GLU A 76 8.79 -0.11 -27.94
C GLU A 76 7.57 -1.04 -27.83
N CYS A 77 7.44 -1.72 -26.69
CA CYS A 77 6.24 -2.47 -26.33
C CYS A 77 5.30 -1.54 -25.58
N VAL A 78 4.20 -1.12 -26.22
CA VAL A 78 3.21 -0.23 -25.63
C VAL A 78 1.86 -0.93 -25.57
N SER A 79 1.17 -0.73 -24.46
CA SER A 79 -0.21 -1.14 -24.24
C SER A 79 -0.96 0.07 -23.73
N GLY A 80 -2.18 0.25 -24.21
CA GLY A 80 -2.98 1.42 -23.91
C GLY A 80 -4.43 1.24 -24.29
N HIS A 81 -5.18 2.26 -23.95
CA HIS A 81 -6.61 2.33 -24.15
C HIS A 81 -6.94 3.64 -24.87
N LEU A 82 -7.53 3.54 -26.05
CA LEU A 82 -7.86 4.66 -26.92
C LEU A 82 -9.17 5.32 -26.47
N ASN A 83 -10.14 4.50 -26.03
CA ASN A 83 -11.47 4.94 -25.64
C ASN A 83 -11.72 4.72 -24.16
N ILE A 84 -11.58 5.78 -23.36
CA ILE A 84 -11.79 5.75 -21.91
C ILE A 84 -13.25 5.46 -21.53
N PHE A 85 -14.18 5.76 -22.45
CA PHE A 85 -15.60 5.50 -22.29
C PHE A 85 -16.02 4.07 -22.65
N ASP A 86 -15.10 3.20 -23.07
CA ASP A 86 -15.40 1.77 -23.16
C ASP A 86 -15.86 1.26 -21.79
N TRP A 87 -16.93 0.48 -21.78
CA TRP A 87 -17.49 -0.12 -20.57
C TRP A 87 -16.44 -0.78 -19.67
N LYS A 88 -15.44 -1.49 -20.23
CA LYS A 88 -14.39 -2.17 -19.46
C LYS A 88 -13.52 -1.20 -18.68
N ILE A 89 -13.15 -0.09 -19.32
CA ILE A 89 -12.27 0.95 -18.76
C ILE A 89 -13.06 1.81 -17.80
N MET A 90 -14.28 2.19 -18.18
CA MET A 90 -15.18 2.98 -17.35
C MET A 90 -15.55 2.24 -16.06
N PHE A 91 -15.82 0.94 -16.13
CA PHE A 91 -16.01 0.09 -14.96
C PHE A 91 -14.78 0.13 -14.03
N THR A 92 -13.58 -0.01 -14.60
CA THR A 92 -12.31 0.06 -13.85
C THR A 92 -12.14 1.41 -13.16
N ILE A 93 -12.41 2.52 -13.85
CA ILE A 93 -12.28 3.88 -13.32
C ILE A 93 -13.31 4.12 -12.21
N LEU A 94 -14.58 3.78 -12.45
CA LEU A 94 -15.65 4.00 -11.47
C LEU A 94 -15.44 3.12 -10.22
N HIS A 95 -15.09 1.85 -10.38
CA HIS A 95 -14.81 0.97 -9.25
C HIS A 95 -13.60 1.42 -8.42
N MET A 96 -12.62 2.08 -9.05
CA MET A 96 -11.47 2.64 -8.34
C MET A 96 -11.76 3.96 -7.63
N THR A 97 -12.64 4.79 -8.18
CA THR A 97 -12.84 6.19 -7.73
C THR A 97 -14.03 6.35 -6.80
N LEU A 98 -15.18 5.77 -7.17
CA LEU A 98 -16.43 5.94 -6.42
C LEU A 98 -16.34 5.42 -4.97
N PRO A 99 -15.67 4.27 -4.67
CA PRO A 99 -15.63 3.77 -3.30
C PRO A 99 -14.70 4.57 -2.37
N ILE A 100 -13.78 5.39 -2.88
CA ILE A 100 -12.76 6.05 -2.04
C ILE A 100 -13.41 6.93 -0.97
N THR A 101 -14.29 7.83 -1.38
CA THR A 101 -14.97 8.77 -0.47
C THR A 101 -15.86 8.07 0.57
N PRO A 102 -16.78 7.16 0.19
CA PRO A 102 -17.62 6.46 1.18
C PRO A 102 -16.80 5.55 2.10
N VAL A 103 -15.78 4.84 1.57
CA VAL A 103 -14.92 3.98 2.38
C VAL A 103 -14.11 4.82 3.37
N TYR A 104 -13.52 5.93 2.93
CA TYR A 104 -12.78 6.84 3.80
C TYR A 104 -13.67 7.40 4.92
N THR A 105 -14.88 7.83 4.57
CA THR A 105 -15.87 8.33 5.54
C THR A 105 -16.25 7.25 6.56
N ALA A 106 -16.53 6.04 6.09
CA ALA A 106 -16.84 4.89 6.95
C ALA A 106 -15.68 4.57 7.90
N ILE A 107 -14.43 4.62 7.43
CA ILE A 107 -13.24 4.42 8.27
C ILE A 107 -13.15 5.47 9.37
N LEU A 108 -13.39 6.75 9.07
CA LEU A 108 -13.37 7.82 10.07
C LEU A 108 -14.44 7.61 11.16
N ILE A 109 -15.66 7.21 10.75
CA ILE A 109 -16.76 6.90 11.67
C ILE A 109 -16.38 5.69 12.55
N LEU A 110 -15.98 4.57 11.94
CA LEU A 110 -15.59 3.35 12.65
C LEU A 110 -14.42 3.58 13.61
N ARG A 111 -13.46 4.44 13.23
CA ARG A 111 -12.36 4.84 14.11
C ARG A 111 -12.88 5.57 15.35
N ARG A 112 -13.77 6.55 15.18
CA ARG A 112 -14.35 7.29 16.30
C ARG A 112 -15.14 6.35 17.21
N MET A 113 -15.95 5.45 16.64
CA MET A 113 -16.73 4.47 17.39
C MET A 113 -15.83 3.49 18.16
N THR A 114 -14.79 2.98 17.52
CA THR A 114 -13.82 2.05 18.14
C THR A 114 -13.09 2.71 19.30
N MET A 115 -12.63 3.97 19.14
CA MET A 115 -11.98 4.72 20.22
C MET A 115 -12.93 5.03 21.37
N ALA A 116 -14.18 5.40 21.08
CA ALA A 116 -15.18 5.65 22.11
C ALA A 116 -15.48 4.39 22.92
N LYS A 117 -15.67 3.26 22.22
CA LYS A 117 -15.92 1.95 22.86
C LYS A 117 -14.72 1.47 23.68
N LEU A 118 -13.50 1.63 23.17
CA LEU A 118 -12.29 1.27 23.89
C LEU A 118 -12.09 2.08 25.19
N ARG A 119 -12.53 3.34 25.22
CA ARG A 119 -12.50 4.17 26.44
C ARG A 119 -13.58 3.79 27.45
N ALA A 120 -14.75 3.38 26.97
CA ALA A 120 -15.85 2.95 27.82
C ALA A 120 -15.61 1.56 28.44
N GLU A 121 -14.84 0.71 27.76
CA GLU A 121 -14.58 -0.67 28.17
C GLU A 121 -13.66 -0.74 29.40
N ARG A 122 -14.22 -1.20 30.53
CA ARG A 122 -13.49 -1.34 31.81
C ARG A 122 -12.90 -2.74 32.01
N VAL A 123 -13.40 -3.74 31.28
CA VAL A 123 -13.04 -5.16 31.48
C VAL A 123 -11.72 -5.53 30.80
N MET A 124 -11.32 -4.80 29.76
CA MET A 124 -10.11 -5.10 28.99
C MET A 124 -8.83 -4.68 29.74
N SER A 125 -7.80 -5.54 29.73
CA SER A 125 -6.49 -5.20 30.30
C SER A 125 -5.87 -3.98 29.62
N GLU A 126 -5.14 -3.16 30.38
CA GLU A 126 -4.47 -1.96 29.86
C GLU A 126 -3.46 -2.29 28.74
N ASN A 127 -2.80 -3.45 28.81
CA ASN A 127 -1.89 -3.90 27.76
C ASN A 127 -2.64 -4.20 26.44
N SER A 128 -3.79 -4.87 26.52
CA SER A 128 -4.62 -5.15 25.35
C SER A 128 -5.18 -3.84 24.77
N LYS A 129 -5.65 -2.91 25.61
CA LYS A 129 -6.11 -1.58 25.15
C LYS A 129 -5.02 -0.83 24.40
N HIS A 130 -3.81 -0.80 24.96
CA HIS A 130 -2.66 -0.16 24.33
C HIS A 130 -2.32 -0.80 22.97
N LEU A 131 -2.36 -2.14 22.86
CA LEU A 131 -2.16 -2.84 21.58
C LEU A 131 -3.21 -2.45 20.54
N HIS A 132 -4.49 -2.43 20.91
CA HIS A 132 -5.58 -2.00 20.02
C HIS A 132 -5.41 -0.55 19.57
N ALA A 133 -5.02 0.36 20.48
CA ALA A 133 -4.77 1.76 20.16
C ALA A 133 -3.58 1.96 19.21
N GLN A 134 -2.48 1.23 19.42
CA GLN A 134 -1.30 1.28 18.53
C GLN A 134 -1.64 0.83 17.11
N LEU A 135 -2.36 -0.29 16.99
CA LEU A 135 -2.77 -0.80 15.70
C LEU A 135 -3.79 0.13 15.02
N LEU A 136 -4.72 0.72 15.77
CA LEU A 136 -5.68 1.69 15.21
C LEU A 136 -4.95 2.94 14.69
N LYS A 137 -3.89 3.38 15.38
CA LYS A 137 -3.04 4.49 14.91
C LYS A 137 -2.38 4.16 13.57
N ALA A 138 -1.80 2.97 13.43
CA ALA A 138 -1.20 2.51 12.18
C ALA A 138 -2.23 2.49 11.03
N LEU A 139 -3.40 1.90 11.27
CA LEU A 139 -4.48 1.83 10.29
C LEU A 139 -5.06 3.20 9.94
N THR A 140 -5.08 4.14 10.88
CA THR A 140 -5.52 5.53 10.61
C THR A 140 -4.59 6.20 9.61
N VAL A 141 -3.27 6.00 9.75
CA VAL A 141 -2.30 6.58 8.81
C VAL A 141 -2.44 5.90 7.44
N GLN A 142 -2.64 4.58 7.40
CA GLN A 142 -2.94 3.87 6.16
C GLN A 142 -4.23 4.38 5.50
N ALA A 143 -5.24 4.75 6.29
CA ALA A 143 -6.49 5.33 5.80
C ALA A 143 -6.34 6.74 5.23
N CYS A 144 -5.23 7.44 5.48
CA CYS A 144 -4.92 8.71 4.83
C CYS A 144 -4.27 8.52 3.45
N LEU A 145 -3.65 7.36 3.16
CA LEU A 145 -2.99 7.09 1.88
C LEU A 145 -3.89 7.17 0.63
N PRO A 146 -5.22 6.89 0.68
CA PRO A 146 -6.10 7.08 -0.46
C PRO A 146 -6.12 8.52 -1.00
N ILE A 147 -5.68 9.52 -0.21
CA ILE A 147 -5.60 10.90 -0.67
C ILE A 147 -4.64 11.06 -1.86
N PHE A 148 -3.54 10.30 -1.88
CA PHE A 148 -2.59 10.30 -3.00
C PHE A 148 -3.25 9.76 -4.27
N PHE A 149 -4.15 8.79 -4.14
CA PHE A 149 -4.90 8.28 -5.27
C PHE A 149 -5.92 9.29 -5.79
N VAL A 150 -6.59 10.05 -4.91
CA VAL A 150 -7.49 11.14 -5.34
C VAL A 150 -6.71 12.17 -6.14
N PHE A 151 -5.52 12.58 -5.69
CA PHE A 151 -4.65 13.46 -6.47
C PHE A 151 -4.25 12.84 -7.82
N ALA A 152 -3.90 11.55 -7.86
CA ALA A 152 -3.58 10.85 -9.11
C ALA A 152 -4.76 10.84 -10.09
N VAL A 153 -5.98 10.66 -9.60
CA VAL A 153 -7.20 10.70 -10.42
C VAL A 153 -7.45 12.11 -10.96
N ILE A 154 -7.21 13.14 -10.15
CA ILE A 154 -7.33 14.55 -10.60
C ILE A 154 -6.31 14.84 -11.69
N THR A 155 -5.04 14.50 -11.50
CA THR A 155 -3.99 14.73 -12.52
C THR A 155 -4.28 13.96 -13.80
N TYR A 156 -4.75 12.71 -13.69
CA TYR A 156 -5.19 11.91 -14.83
C TYR A 156 -6.34 12.57 -15.58
N THR A 157 -7.38 13.02 -14.88
CA THR A 157 -8.57 13.63 -15.49
C THR A 157 -8.22 14.95 -16.19
N VAL A 158 -7.35 15.77 -15.60
CA VAL A 158 -6.84 17.01 -16.21
C VAL A 158 -6.09 16.71 -17.51
N GLY A 159 -5.24 15.68 -17.51
CA GLY A 159 -4.53 15.24 -18.72
C GLY A 159 -5.48 14.73 -19.80
N GLN A 160 -6.48 13.92 -19.44
CA GLN A 160 -7.43 13.36 -20.40
C GLN A 160 -8.40 14.39 -21.00
N LEU A 161 -8.75 15.43 -20.25
CA LEU A 161 -9.58 16.54 -20.75
C LEU A 161 -8.79 17.52 -21.64
N GLY A 162 -7.48 17.33 -21.81
CA GLY A 162 -6.64 18.14 -22.70
C GLY A 162 -6.37 19.56 -22.20
N PHE A 163 -6.66 19.86 -20.92
CA PHE A 163 -6.36 21.16 -20.33
C PHE A 163 -4.86 21.43 -20.25
N TYR A 164 -4.05 20.39 -20.01
CA TYR A 164 -2.60 20.50 -19.91
C TYR A 164 -1.92 19.18 -20.30
N ASN A 165 -1.29 19.15 -21.47
CA ASN A 165 -0.54 17.99 -21.96
C ASN A 165 0.96 18.25 -21.76
N HIS A 166 1.47 17.89 -20.59
CA HIS A 166 2.89 18.00 -20.28
C HIS A 166 3.40 16.67 -19.71
N PRO A 167 4.61 16.19 -20.10
CA PRO A 167 5.16 14.91 -19.63
C PRO A 167 5.17 14.80 -18.10
N LEU A 168 5.44 15.90 -17.39
CA LEU A 168 5.40 15.96 -15.92
C LEU A 168 4.04 15.54 -15.34
N LEU A 169 2.92 15.89 -15.99
CA LEU A 169 1.59 15.53 -15.50
C LEU A 169 1.31 14.03 -15.67
N GLU A 170 1.79 13.44 -16.76
CA GLU A 170 1.73 12.00 -17.00
C GLU A 170 2.54 11.26 -15.93
N TYR A 171 3.80 11.64 -15.72
CA TYR A 171 4.65 11.05 -14.69
C TYR A 171 4.08 11.24 -13.27
N ALA A 172 3.49 12.41 -12.97
CA ALA A 172 2.91 12.69 -11.66
C ALA A 172 1.77 11.71 -11.32
N THR A 173 0.92 11.38 -12.29
CA THR A 173 -0.19 10.43 -12.10
C THR A 173 0.32 9.06 -11.64
N PHE A 174 1.37 8.54 -12.29
CA PHE A 174 1.98 7.26 -11.93
C PHE A 174 2.78 7.32 -10.63
N LEU A 175 3.47 8.43 -10.38
CA LEU A 175 4.24 8.65 -9.16
C LEU A 175 3.34 8.65 -7.92
N LEU A 176 2.22 9.39 -7.99
CA LEU A 176 1.22 9.45 -6.92
C LEU A 176 0.61 8.08 -6.62
N GLY A 177 0.31 7.28 -7.64
CA GLY A 177 -0.14 5.91 -7.47
C GLY A 177 0.91 5.00 -6.80
N SER A 178 2.20 5.23 -7.08
CA SER A 178 3.32 4.45 -6.56
C SER A 178 3.63 4.70 -5.08
N PHE A 179 3.28 5.88 -4.54
CA PHE A 179 3.49 6.18 -3.12
C PHE A 179 2.68 5.28 -2.18
N ILE A 180 1.53 4.80 -2.62
CA ILE A 180 0.61 4.01 -1.79
C ILE A 180 1.22 2.65 -1.39
N PRO A 181 1.67 1.79 -2.34
CA PRO A 181 2.33 0.53 -1.99
C PRO A 181 3.68 0.74 -1.28
N MET A 182 4.32 1.91 -1.44
CA MET A 182 5.55 2.25 -0.70
C MET A 182 5.26 2.60 0.77
N LEU A 183 4.27 3.46 1.02
CA LEU A 183 3.96 3.98 2.35
C LEU A 183 3.20 2.97 3.23
N SER A 184 2.41 2.08 2.63
CA SER A 184 1.66 1.04 3.37
C SER A 184 2.53 0.13 4.27
N PRO A 185 3.65 -0.47 3.78
CA PRO A 185 4.55 -1.24 4.64
C PRO A 185 5.36 -0.36 5.59
N LEU A 186 5.80 0.84 5.16
CA LEU A 186 6.55 1.77 6.01
C LEU A 186 5.75 2.21 7.24
N THR A 187 4.48 2.53 7.06
CA THR A 187 3.58 2.89 8.17
C THR A 187 3.39 1.71 9.13
N SER A 188 3.28 0.48 8.62
CA SER A 188 3.23 -0.72 9.45
C SER A 188 4.51 -0.89 10.27
N PHE A 189 5.69 -0.76 9.64
CA PHE A 189 6.96 -0.87 10.33
C PHE A 189 7.18 0.24 11.37
N TYR A 190 6.70 1.46 11.12
CA TYR A 190 6.90 2.58 12.03
C TYR A 190 5.94 2.56 13.23
N PHE A 191 4.66 2.23 13.04
CA PHE A 191 3.67 2.34 14.12
C PHE A 191 3.52 1.06 14.95
N VAL A 192 3.78 -0.11 14.37
CA VAL A 192 3.58 -1.40 15.05
C VAL A 192 4.82 -1.76 15.87
N ARG A 193 4.70 -1.69 17.20
CA ARG A 193 5.79 -1.95 18.16
C ARG A 193 6.53 -3.28 17.94
N PRO A 194 5.89 -4.45 17.74
CA PRO A 194 6.63 -5.69 17.54
C PRO A 194 7.51 -5.66 16.27
N TYR A 195 7.06 -5.02 15.19
CA TYR A 195 7.89 -4.84 13.99
C TYR A 195 9.09 -3.94 14.27
N ARG A 196 8.91 -2.81 14.96
CA ARG A 196 10.05 -1.95 15.36
C ARG A 196 11.06 -2.67 16.23
N LEU A 197 10.60 -3.43 17.23
CA LEU A 197 11.47 -4.18 18.11
C LEU A 197 12.24 -5.24 17.35
N TRP A 198 11.58 -5.95 16.43
CA TRP A 198 12.24 -6.92 15.57
C TRP A 198 13.28 -6.28 14.66
N ILE A 199 12.94 -5.17 13.97
CA ILE A 199 13.86 -4.44 13.10
C ILE A 199 15.06 -3.95 13.90
N ARG A 200 14.82 -3.30 15.05
CA ARG A 200 15.88 -2.80 15.93
C ARG A 200 16.77 -3.93 16.41
N ASN A 201 16.20 -5.05 16.87
CA ASN A 201 16.99 -6.16 17.38
C ASN A 201 17.79 -6.84 16.25
N ARG A 202 17.22 -7.01 15.05
CA ARG A 202 17.94 -7.64 13.93
C ARG A 202 19.00 -6.73 13.34
N LEU A 203 18.68 -5.46 13.07
CA LEU A 203 19.65 -4.51 12.53
C LEU A 203 20.76 -4.14 13.53
N LEU A 204 20.43 -3.95 14.82
CA LEU A 204 21.47 -3.68 15.84
C LEU A 204 22.29 -4.93 16.19
N CYS A 205 21.71 -6.13 16.20
CA CYS A 205 22.51 -7.36 16.36
C CYS A 205 23.39 -7.62 15.14
N MET A 206 22.92 -7.33 13.92
CA MET A 206 23.75 -7.40 12.71
C MET A 206 24.90 -6.40 12.77
N TYR A 207 24.63 -5.16 13.17
CA TYR A 207 25.66 -4.14 13.36
C TYR A 207 26.70 -4.57 14.42
N ARG A 208 26.25 -5.11 15.56
CA ARG A 208 27.15 -5.66 16.59
C ARG A 208 27.97 -6.87 16.12
N LYS A 209 27.40 -7.75 15.29
CA LYS A 209 28.13 -8.92 14.75
C LYS A 209 29.24 -8.49 13.78
N THR A 210 28.98 -7.49 12.94
CA THR A 210 29.98 -6.91 12.02
C THR A 210 31.07 -6.15 12.76
N SER A 211 30.71 -5.40 13.82
CA SER A 211 31.69 -4.71 14.68
C SER A 211 32.56 -5.68 15.49
N SER A 212 31.99 -6.78 16.01
CA SER A 212 32.78 -7.78 16.76
C SER A 212 33.70 -8.60 15.85
N GLN A 213 33.30 -8.94 14.61
CA GLN A 213 34.17 -9.63 13.66
C GLN A 213 35.33 -8.75 13.15
N SER A 214 35.11 -7.45 12.98
CA SER A 214 36.17 -6.52 12.58
C SER A 214 37.19 -6.30 13.70
N VAL A 215 36.74 -6.17 14.95
CA VAL A 215 37.65 -6.09 16.12
C VAL A 215 38.45 -7.37 16.31
N SER A 216 37.82 -8.56 16.25
CA SER A 216 38.54 -9.83 16.41
C SER A 216 39.58 -10.08 15.31
N ARG A 217 39.32 -9.65 14.06
CA ARG A 217 40.30 -9.75 12.94
C ARG A 217 41.49 -8.80 13.12
N ILE A 218 41.28 -7.61 13.67
CA ILE A 218 42.37 -6.65 13.96
C ILE A 218 43.27 -7.20 15.07
N THR A 219 42.69 -7.79 16.14
CA THR A 219 43.48 -8.38 17.23
C THR A 219 44.29 -9.60 16.78
N THR A 220 43.79 -10.41 15.83
CA THR A 220 44.57 -11.54 15.28
C THR A 220 45.74 -11.09 14.40
N LEU A 221 45.61 -9.95 13.71
CA LEU A 221 46.68 -9.38 12.89
C LEU A 221 47.77 -8.69 13.72
N TYR A 222 47.42 -8.10 14.86
CA TYR A 222 48.41 -7.53 15.78
C TYR A 222 49.11 -8.60 16.63
N GLY A 223 48.37 -9.62 17.11
CA GLY A 223 48.95 -10.74 17.86
C GLY A 223 49.92 -11.61 17.05
N SER A 224 49.81 -11.64 15.71
CA SER A 224 50.76 -12.32 14.82
C SER A 224 51.98 -11.47 14.45
N GLN A 225 51.97 -10.16 14.70
CA GLN A 225 53.13 -9.29 14.49
C GLN A 225 54.05 -9.23 15.72
N GLU A 226 53.53 -9.39 16.94
CA GLU A 226 54.35 -9.41 18.16
C GLU A 226 55.18 -10.70 18.32
N THR A 227 54.70 -11.83 17.80
CA THR A 227 55.44 -13.11 17.82
C THR A 227 56.60 -13.19 16.83
N SER A 228 56.74 -12.21 15.92
CA SER A 228 57.81 -12.17 14.91
C SER A 228 58.97 -11.22 15.26
N LYS A 229 58.88 -10.48 16.37
CA LYS A 229 59.92 -9.51 16.81
C LYS A 229 60.70 -9.94 18.08
N GLY A 230 60.49 -11.17 18.55
CA GLY A 230 61.21 -11.73 19.69
C GLY A 230 62.14 -12.86 19.27
N PHE A 231 63.21 -12.53 18.56
CA PHE A 231 64.44 -13.33 18.46
C PHE A 231 65.61 -12.45 18.04
#